data_AF-A0A359KIH0-F1
#
_entry.id   AF-A0A359KIH0-F1
#
_cell.length_a   1.000
_cell.length_b   1.000
_cell.length_c   1.000
_cell.angle_alpha   90.00
_cell.angle_beta   90.00
_cell.angle_gamma   90.00
#
_symmetry.space_group_name_H-M   'P 1'
#
loop_
_entity.id
_entity.type
_entity.pdbx_description
1 polymer ?
#
loop_
_entity_poly.entity_id
_entity_poly.type
_entity_poly.pdbx_seq_one_letter_code
_entity_poly.pdbx_strand_id
1 'polypeptide(L)'
;MTALDKFENFFEQVVEGTVGRIFRPAIQPAEIGRRLERAMESRKVASVDGMIVPNDYRVSMNPLDMVMFADFVPALCHQMEEWLIDQADRR
;
A
#
# COMPACT_ATOMS: atom_id res chain seq x y z
N MET A 1 15.50 -4.86 -3.94
CA MET A 1 14.69 -3.84 -4.65
C MET A 1 14.21 -2.83 -3.63
N THR A 2 14.53 -1.56 -3.83
CA THR A 2 14.17 -0.50 -2.89
C THR A 2 12.70 -0.13 -3.04
N ALA A 3 12.11 0.47 -2.00
CA ALA A 3 10.74 1.01 -2.07
C ALA A 3 10.59 2.08 -3.18
N LEU A 4 11.72 2.70 -3.56
CA LEU A 4 11.82 3.69 -4.62
C LEU A 4 11.63 3.06 -6.00
N ASP A 5 12.27 1.91 -6.25
CA ASP A 5 12.19 1.19 -7.53
C ASP A 5 10.74 0.78 -7.84
N LYS A 6 10.00 0.35 -6.82
CA LYS A 6 8.57 0.01 -6.95
C LYS A 6 7.69 1.24 -7.19
N PHE A 7 8.12 2.41 -6.73
CA PHE A 7 7.41 3.68 -6.92
C PHE A 7 7.62 4.25 -8.33
N GLU A 8 8.82 4.09 -8.90
CA GLU A 8 9.11 4.50 -10.28
C GLU A 8 8.30 3.69 -11.30
N ASN A 9 8.26 2.36 -11.14
CA ASN A 9 7.43 1.50 -12.00
C ASN A 9 5.92 1.83 -11.89
N PHE A 10 5.46 2.22 -10.70
CA PHE A 10 4.07 2.65 -10.49
C PHE A 10 3.76 3.95 -11.23
N PHE A 11 4.68 4.92 -11.21
CA PHE A 11 4.50 6.21 -11.85
C PHE A 11 4.45 6.08 -13.37
N GLU A 12 5.30 5.21 -13.95
CA GLU A 12 5.24 4.90 -15.39
C GLU A 12 3.86 4.38 -15.80
N GLN A 13 3.29 3.45 -15.04
CA GLN A 13 2.00 2.83 -15.37
C GLN A 13 0.80 3.78 -15.22
N VAL A 14 0.85 4.74 -14.28
CA VAL A 14 -0.20 5.76 -14.11
C VAL A 14 -0.13 6.87 -15.18
N VAL A 15 1.06 7.20 -15.68
CA VAL A 15 1.25 8.25 -16.69
C VAL A 15 0.82 7.82 -18.09
N GLU A 16 0.91 6.53 -18.43
CA GLU A 16 0.39 6.02 -19.72
C GLU A 16 -1.15 6.10 -19.82
N GLY A 17 -1.86 6.18 -18.68
CA GLY A 17 -3.32 6.11 -18.59
C GLY A 17 -4.04 7.45 -18.43
N THR A 18 -3.93 8.40 -19.36
CA THR A 18 -4.90 9.51 -19.58
C THR A 18 -5.53 10.20 -18.33
N VAL A 19 -4.79 10.49 -17.24
CA VAL A 19 -5.34 11.18 -16.03
C VAL A 19 -5.31 12.70 -16.19
N GLY A 20 -5.72 13.20 -17.35
CA GLY A 20 -5.58 14.61 -17.70
C GLY A 20 -6.86 15.42 -17.51
N ARG A 21 -7.40 15.61 -16.28
CA ARG A 21 -8.17 16.87 -15.98
C ARG A 21 -8.70 17.19 -14.59
N ILE A 22 -8.68 16.34 -13.56
CA ILE A 22 -9.38 16.67 -12.29
C ILE A 22 -8.46 16.43 -11.09
N PHE A 23 -7.69 17.45 -10.71
CA PHE A 23 -6.73 17.39 -9.61
C PHE A 23 -7.38 17.71 -8.26
N ARG A 24 -7.84 16.67 -7.54
CA ARG A 24 -7.67 16.60 -6.07
C ARG A 24 -6.26 16.05 -5.79
N PRO A 25 -5.66 16.28 -4.61
CA PRO A 25 -4.44 15.55 -4.27
C PRO A 25 -4.78 14.07 -4.24
N ALA A 26 -4.31 13.34 -5.26
CA ALA A 26 -4.51 11.92 -5.38
C ALA A 26 -3.90 11.23 -4.15
N ILE A 27 -4.65 10.33 -3.51
CA ILE A 27 -4.08 9.45 -2.48
C ILE A 27 -2.87 8.76 -3.12
N GLN A 28 -1.72 8.87 -2.46
CA GLN A 28 -0.51 8.23 -2.97
C GLN A 28 -0.41 6.80 -2.42
N PRO A 29 0.07 5.81 -3.20
CA PRO A 29 0.30 4.45 -2.70
C PRO A 29 1.18 4.41 -1.45
N ALA A 30 2.20 5.27 -1.40
CA ALA A 30 3.07 5.38 -0.23
C ALA A 30 2.31 5.80 1.04
N GLU A 31 1.22 6.57 0.90
CA GLU A 31 0.36 6.92 2.03
C GLU A 31 -0.47 5.74 2.51
N ILE A 32 -0.90 4.86 1.60
CA ILE A 32 -1.57 3.60 1.92
C ILE A 32 -0.61 2.69 2.70
N GLY A 33 0.61 2.49 2.19
CA GLY A 33 1.65 1.70 2.87
C GLY A 33 1.94 2.21 4.29
N ARG A 34 2.15 3.52 4.45
CA ARG A 34 2.35 4.13 5.79
C ARG A 34 1.16 3.93 6.74
N ARG A 35 -0.08 3.95 6.23
CA ARG A 35 -1.27 3.67 7.06
C ARG A 35 -1.34 2.20 7.45
N LEU A 36 -0.99 1.29 6.53
CA LEU A 36 -0.94 -0.14 6.80
C LEU A 36 0.14 -0.49 7.82
N GLU A 37 1.34 0.08 7.73
CA GLU A 37 2.40 -0.05 8.74
C GLU A 37 1.89 0.39 10.12
N ARG A 38 1.27 1.57 10.21
CA ARG A 38 0.70 2.03 11.49
C ARG A 38 -0.35 1.07 12.02
N ALA A 39 -1.19 0.51 11.15
CA ALA A 39 -2.20 -0.48 11.53
C ALA A 39 -1.55 -1.77 12.06
N MET A 40 -0.49 -2.26 11.39
CA MET A 40 0.31 -3.39 11.84
C MET A 40 0.88 -3.12 13.23
N GLU A 41 1.60 -2.01 13.42
CA GLU A 41 2.23 -1.64 14.69
C GLU A 41 1.22 -1.54 15.84
N SER A 42 0.08 -0.89 15.61
CA SER A 42 -0.93 -0.69 16.64
C SER A 42 -1.63 -1.97 17.11
N ARG A 43 -1.50 -3.07 16.36
CA ARG A 43 -2.18 -4.35 16.62
C ARG A 43 -1.18 -5.49 16.83
N LYS A 44 0.09 -5.17 17.08
CA LYS A 44 1.08 -6.17 17.48
C LYS A 44 0.69 -6.77 18.82
N VAL A 45 0.84 -8.09 18.94
CA VAL A 45 0.57 -8.83 20.17
C VAL A 45 1.80 -9.68 20.50
N ALA A 46 2.17 -9.72 21.78
CA ALA A 46 3.21 -10.62 22.26
C ALA A 46 2.69 -12.06 22.32
N SER A 47 3.43 -12.99 21.74
CA SER A 47 3.22 -14.43 21.79
C SER A 47 4.41 -15.12 22.48
N VAL A 48 4.30 -16.43 22.67
CA VAL A 48 5.36 -17.27 23.24
C VAL A 48 6.60 -17.29 22.34
N ASP A 49 6.39 -17.32 21.02
CA ASP A 49 7.46 -17.44 20.02
C ASP A 49 7.95 -16.11 19.46
N GLY A 50 7.43 -14.98 19.97
CA GLY A 50 7.79 -13.63 19.49
C GLY A 50 6.58 -12.72 19.31
N MET A 51 6.79 -11.61 18.60
CA MET A 51 5.71 -10.68 18.28
C MET A 51 4.93 -11.16 17.07
N ILE A 52 3.60 -11.19 17.19
CA ILE A 52 2.70 -11.48 16.08
C ILE A 52 2.04 -10.20 15.57
N VAL A 53 1.81 -10.15 14.25
CA VAL A 53 1.14 -9.06 13.53
C VAL A 53 -0.15 -9.55 12.89
N PRO A 54 -1.08 -8.66 12.51
CA PRO A 54 -2.23 -9.04 11.70
C PRO A 54 -1.83 -9.65 10.36
N ASN A 55 -2.63 -10.63 9.89
CA ASN A 55 -2.44 -11.32 8.61
C ASN A 55 -3.40 -10.84 7.50
N ASP A 56 -4.46 -10.12 7.85
CA ASP A 56 -5.44 -9.59 6.91
C ASP A 56 -5.58 -8.08 7.09
N TYR A 57 -5.49 -7.37 5.96
CA TYR A 57 -5.57 -5.91 5.90
C TYR A 57 -6.60 -5.51 4.86
N ARG A 58 -7.60 -4.73 5.31
CA ARG A 58 -8.61 -4.14 4.44
C ARG A 58 -8.43 -2.63 4.39
N VAL A 59 -8.11 -2.12 3.20
CA VAL A 59 -8.11 -0.69 2.92
C VAL A 59 -9.47 -0.30 2.36
N SER A 60 -10.09 0.72 2.95
CA SER A 60 -11.33 1.31 2.43
C SER A 60 -11.05 2.77 2.11
N MET A 61 -11.51 3.21 0.94
CA MET A 61 -11.31 4.56 0.44
C MET A 61 -12.59 5.11 -0.16
N ASN A 62 -12.64 6.43 -0.38
CA ASN A 62 -13.74 7.03 -1.10
C ASN A 62 -13.82 6.43 -2.52
N PRO A 63 -15.01 6.07 -3.04
CA PRO A 63 -15.14 5.51 -4.37
C PRO A 63 -14.51 6.37 -5.48
N LEU A 64 -14.55 7.71 -5.35
CA LEU A 64 -13.95 8.62 -6.31
C LEU A 64 -12.42 8.53 -6.35
N ASP A 65 -11.79 8.32 -5.20
CA ASP A 65 -10.34 8.14 -5.14
C ASP A 65 -9.96 6.77 -5.72
N MET A 66 -10.82 5.75 -5.50
CA MET A 66 -10.62 4.39 -5.98
C MET A 66 -10.64 4.25 -7.51
N VAL A 67 -11.30 5.16 -8.22
CA VAL A 67 -11.32 5.17 -9.70
C VAL A 67 -9.91 5.19 -10.27
N MET A 68 -9.00 5.97 -9.65
CA MET A 68 -7.62 6.04 -10.12
C MET A 68 -6.83 4.75 -9.89
N PHE A 69 -7.30 3.88 -9.00
CA PHE A 69 -6.64 2.61 -8.66
C PHE A 69 -7.21 1.42 -9.42
N ALA A 70 -8.38 1.58 -10.06
CA ALA A 70 -9.21 0.48 -10.55
C ALA A 70 -8.43 -0.53 -11.41
N ASP A 71 -7.58 -0.02 -12.32
CA ASP A 71 -6.84 -0.85 -13.28
C ASP A 71 -5.67 -1.61 -12.67
N PHE A 72 -5.19 -1.22 -11.48
CA PHE A 72 -3.99 -1.81 -10.86
C PHE A 72 -4.21 -2.22 -9.39
N VAL A 73 -5.45 -2.29 -8.90
CA VAL A 73 -5.76 -2.76 -7.54
C VAL A 73 -5.05 -4.09 -7.21
N PRO A 74 -5.07 -5.12 -8.07
CA PRO A 74 -4.41 -6.39 -7.75
C PRO A 74 -2.89 -6.24 -7.54
N ALA A 75 -2.23 -5.46 -8.41
CA ALA A 75 -0.80 -5.20 -8.31
C ALA A 75 -0.45 -4.38 -7.06
N LEU A 76 -1.27 -3.36 -6.76
CA LEU A 76 -1.11 -2.58 -5.53
C LEU A 76 -1.28 -3.44 -4.28
N CYS A 77 -2.29 -4.32 -4.23
CA CYS A 77 -2.50 -5.23 -3.11
C CYS A 77 -1.29 -6.13 -2.89
N HIS A 78 -0.77 -6.75 -3.96
CA HIS A 78 0.42 -7.58 -3.89
C HIS A 78 1.66 -6.79 -3.39
N GLN A 79 1.84 -5.57 -3.89
CA GLN A 79 2.92 -4.69 -3.44
C GLN A 79 2.81 -4.36 -1.95
N MET A 80 1.60 -4.07 -1.45
CA MET A 80 1.37 -3.78 -0.03
C MET A 80 1.59 -5.01 0.85
N GLU A 81 1.25 -6.20 0.35
CA GLU A 81 1.48 -7.47 1.02
C GLU A 81 2.99 -7.74 1.18
N GLU A 82 3.75 -7.66 0.09
CA GLU A 82 5.20 -7.79 0.12
C GLU A 82 5.85 -6.74 1.03
N TRP A 83 5.36 -5.50 1.00
CA TRP A 83 5.84 -4.43 1.85
C TRP A 83 5.63 -4.74 3.33
N LEU A 84 4.44 -5.21 3.71
CA LEU A 84 4.12 -5.55 5.10
C LEU A 84 4.91 -6.77 5.58
N ILE A 85 5.17 -7.75 4.72
CA ILE A 85 6.05 -8.88 5.04
C ILE A 85 7.47 -8.38 5.33
N ASP A 86 8.05 -7.53 4.46
CA ASP A 86 9.37 -6.95 4.68
C ASP A 86 9.42 -6.11 5.98
N GLN A 87 8.35 -5.39 6.32
CA GLN A 87 8.27 -4.65 7.60
C GLN A 87 8.15 -5.57 8.81
N ALA A 88 7.48 -6.71 8.69
CA ALA A 88 7.40 -7.71 9.74
C ALA A 88 8.75 -8.40 9.96
N ASP A 89 9.46 -8.77 8.90
CA ASP A 89 10.75 -9.46 8.95
C ASP A 89 11.90 -8.58 9.47
N ARG A 90 11.81 -7.27 9.28
CA ARG A 90 12.80 -6.30 9.79
C ARG A 90 12.82 -6.15 11.31
N ARG A 91 11.88 -6.76 12.05
CA ARG A 91 11.74 -6.59 13.50
C ARG A 91 11.65 -7.91 14.25
#